data_AF-X1FFV4-F1
#
_entry.id   AF-X1FFV4-F1
#
_cell.length_a   1.000
_cell.length_b   1.000
_cell.length_c   1.000
_cell.angle_alpha   90.00
_cell.angle_beta   90.00
_cell.angle_gamma   90.00
#
_symmetry.space_group_name_H-M   'P 1'
#
loop_
_entity.id
_entity.type
_entity.pdbx_description
1 polymer ?
#
loop_
_entity_poly.entity_id
_entity_poly.type
_entity_poly.pdbx_seq_one_letter_code
_entity_poly.pdbx_strand_id
1 'polypeptide(L)'
;MGKNYYEIDENIYHRFEQKNEMFCRYLWDKNLKTYHNNFADDMLKNIIADNEGYTHFDYAFSKASWAVYNRFPFAFSWEGDTSFEEDWYGYKLREQKYQIGDLAEFTAKVKKVARFYGASLVGITKINEKW
;
A
#
# COMPACT_ATOMS: atom_id res chain seq x y z
N MET A 1 18.98 23.32 -1.71
CA MET A 1 17.57 23.24 -2.14
C MET A 1 17.43 22.02 -3.03
N GLY A 2 16.45 21.15 -2.78
CA GLY A 2 16.28 19.91 -3.55
C GLY A 2 15.85 20.21 -4.99
N LYS A 3 16.25 19.35 -5.93
CA LYS A 3 15.79 19.42 -7.31
C LYS A 3 14.27 19.20 -7.34
N ASN A 4 13.52 20.17 -7.85
CA ASN A 4 12.09 20.02 -8.10
C ASN A 4 11.92 19.25 -9.41
N TYR A 5 11.38 18.03 -9.32
CA TYR A 5 11.11 17.18 -10.48
C TYR A 5 9.73 17.44 -11.10
N TYR A 6 8.87 18.19 -10.41
CA TYR A 6 7.51 18.48 -10.81
C TYR A 6 7.29 19.99 -10.83
N GLU A 7 6.62 20.47 -11.88
CA GLU A 7 6.07 21.81 -11.97
C GLU A 7 4.61 21.75 -11.51
N ILE A 8 4.26 22.59 -10.54
CA ILE A 8 2.93 22.61 -9.92
C ILE A 8 2.35 24.00 -10.13
N ASP A 9 1.19 24.07 -10.78
CA ASP A 9 0.40 25.29 -10.81
C ASP A 9 -0.37 25.43 -9.48
N GLU A 10 0.16 26.27 -8.60
CA GLU A 10 -0.41 26.51 -7.27
C GLU A 10 -1.81 27.16 -7.34
N ASN A 11 -2.23 27.72 -8.48
CA ASN A 11 -3.55 28.34 -8.63
C ASN A 11 -4.68 27.31 -8.74
N ILE A 12 -4.37 26.10 -9.17
CA ILE A 12 -5.36 25.02 -9.39
C ILE A 12 -5.13 23.80 -8.50
N TYR A 13 -3.93 23.70 -7.92
CA TYR A 13 -3.55 22.56 -7.11
C TYR A 13 -4.36 22.45 -5.82
N HIS A 14 -4.79 21.23 -5.53
CA HIS A 14 -5.32 20.80 -4.24
C HIS A 14 -4.96 19.32 -4.01
N ARG A 15 -4.88 18.90 -2.75
CA ARG A 15 -4.60 17.49 -2.42
C ARG A 15 -5.70 16.59 -2.98
N PHE A 16 -5.29 15.45 -3.53
CA PHE A 16 -6.21 14.50 -4.12
C PHE A 16 -6.99 13.76 -3.02
N GLU A 17 -8.33 13.76 -3.11
CA GLU A 17 -9.15 12.94 -2.22
C GLU A 17 -9.15 11.49 -2.70
N GLN A 18 -8.64 10.59 -1.87
CA GLN A 18 -8.52 9.16 -2.18
C GLN A 18 -9.87 8.51 -2.63
N LYS A 19 -11.02 8.96 -2.13
CA LYS A 19 -12.32 8.44 -2.60
C LYS A 19 -12.56 8.62 -4.11
N ASN A 20 -11.85 9.57 -4.75
CA ASN A 20 -11.98 9.87 -6.17
C ASN A 20 -11.09 8.98 -7.06
N GLU A 21 -10.25 8.13 -6.47
CA GLU A 21 -9.52 7.07 -7.20
C GLU A 21 -10.48 6.22 -8.04
N MET A 22 -10.04 5.72 -9.19
CA MET A 22 -10.87 4.85 -10.04
C MET A 22 -11.41 3.62 -9.28
N PHE A 23 -10.60 3.04 -8.38
CA PHE A 23 -10.97 1.87 -7.57
C PHE A 23 -11.96 2.17 -6.44
N CYS A 24 -12.18 3.44 -6.10
CA CYS A 24 -13.08 3.84 -5.01
C CYS A 24 -14.31 4.60 -5.55
N ARG A 25 -14.11 5.43 -6.58
CA ARG A 25 -15.12 6.35 -7.10
C ARG A 25 -16.36 5.65 -7.64
N TYR A 26 -16.18 4.47 -8.24
CA TYR A 26 -17.28 3.68 -8.79
C TYR A 26 -18.29 3.22 -7.71
N LEU A 27 -17.92 3.27 -6.42
CA LEU A 27 -18.80 2.92 -5.30
C LEU A 27 -19.81 4.03 -4.95
N TRP A 28 -19.53 5.30 -5.29
CA TRP A 28 -20.36 6.44 -4.84
C TRP A 28 -20.77 7.41 -5.95
N ASP A 29 -20.02 7.54 -7.05
CA ASP A 29 -20.35 8.47 -8.13
C ASP A 29 -21.32 7.84 -9.15
N LYS A 30 -22.60 8.22 -9.02
CA LYS A 30 -23.70 7.74 -9.86
C LYS A 30 -23.60 8.17 -11.33
N ASN A 31 -22.76 9.14 -11.65
CA ASN A 31 -22.58 9.61 -13.03
C ASN A 31 -21.60 8.72 -13.82
N LEU A 32 -20.87 7.83 -13.14
CA LEU A 32 -19.98 6.90 -13.81
C LEU A 32 -20.77 5.78 -14.49
N LYS A 33 -20.37 5.46 -15.73
CA LYS A 33 -20.88 4.28 -16.44
C LYS A 33 -20.60 2.97 -15.69
N THR A 34 -19.57 2.96 -14.86
CA THR A 34 -19.13 1.83 -14.05
C THR A 34 -19.67 1.87 -12.63
N TYR A 35 -20.63 2.76 -12.32
CA TYR A 35 -21.22 2.85 -10.99
C TYR A 35 -21.74 1.47 -10.55
N HIS A 36 -21.24 0.99 -9.41
CA HIS A 36 -21.54 -0.34 -8.85
C HIS A 36 -21.26 -1.52 -9.80
N ASN A 37 -20.37 -1.36 -10.78
CA ASN A 37 -19.97 -2.48 -11.61
C ASN A 37 -19.27 -3.54 -10.75
N ASN A 38 -19.76 -4.78 -10.80
CA ASN A 38 -19.28 -5.85 -9.95
C ASN A 38 -18.21 -6.68 -10.66
N PHE A 39 -16.95 -6.45 -10.33
CA PHE A 39 -15.82 -7.22 -10.85
C PHE A 39 -15.92 -8.73 -10.60
N ALA A 40 -16.65 -9.17 -9.56
CA ALA A 40 -16.77 -10.59 -9.23
C ALA A 40 -17.61 -11.37 -10.25
N ASP A 41 -18.67 -10.74 -10.79
CA ASP A 41 -19.57 -11.39 -11.75
C ASP A 41 -18.90 -11.62 -13.11
N ASP A 42 -17.84 -10.88 -13.40
CA ASP A 42 -17.09 -11.00 -14.66
C ASP A 42 -16.10 -12.18 -14.65
N MET A 43 -15.71 -12.68 -13.48
CA MET A 43 -14.74 -13.79 -13.40
C MET A 43 -15.28 -15.08 -14.01
N LEU A 44 -16.53 -15.44 -13.66
CA LEU A 44 -17.18 -16.63 -14.23
C LEU A 44 -17.43 -16.47 -15.74
N LYS A 45 -17.79 -15.27 -16.19
CA LYS A 45 -17.96 -14.99 -17.62
C LYS A 45 -16.66 -15.19 -18.39
N ASN A 46 -15.53 -14.74 -17.85
CA ASN A 46 -14.23 -14.91 -18.48
C ASN A 46 -13.82 -16.38 -18.59
N ILE A 47 -14.11 -17.18 -17.56
CA ILE A 47 -13.87 -18.64 -17.59
C ILE A 47 -14.73 -19.30 -18.67
N ILE A 48 -16.03 -18.97 -18.73
CA ILE A 48 -16.96 -19.53 -19.72
C ILE A 48 -16.55 -19.14 -21.15
N ALA A 49 -16.06 -17.91 -21.33
CA ALA A 49 -15.58 -17.41 -22.61
C ALA A 49 -14.21 -17.98 -23.03
N ASP A 50 -13.55 -18.76 -22.16
CA ASP A 50 -12.20 -19.31 -22.37
C ASP A 50 -11.16 -18.22 -22.71
N ASN A 51 -11.25 -17.09 -21.99
CA ASN A 51 -10.33 -15.98 -22.17
C ASN A 51 -8.94 -16.36 -21.63
N GLU A 52 -7.90 -16.20 -22.45
CA GLU A 52 -6.52 -16.46 -22.07
C GLU A 52 -6.11 -15.67 -20.81
N GLY A 53 -5.50 -16.33 -19.84
CA GLY A 53 -5.07 -15.73 -18.56
C GLY A 53 -6.18 -15.57 -17.51
N TYR A 54 -7.38 -16.07 -17.79
CA TYR A 54 -8.54 -16.05 -16.87
C TYR A 54 -9.06 -17.45 -16.57
N THR A 55 -8.18 -18.43 -16.51
CA THR A 55 -8.55 -19.81 -16.16
C THR A 55 -8.85 -19.93 -14.66
N HIS A 56 -9.41 -21.07 -14.26
CA HIS A 56 -9.56 -21.42 -12.85
C HIS A 56 -8.24 -21.36 -12.07
N PHE A 57 -7.13 -21.79 -12.69
CA PHE A 57 -5.83 -21.76 -12.04
C PHE A 57 -5.31 -20.33 -11.87
N ASP A 58 -5.49 -19.48 -12.88
CA ASP A 58 -5.07 -18.07 -12.80
C ASP A 58 -5.78 -17.34 -11.67
N TYR A 59 -7.10 -17.53 -11.54
CA TYR A 59 -7.87 -16.97 -10.44
C TYR A 59 -7.49 -17.57 -9.09
N ALA A 60 -7.21 -18.88 -9.02
CA ALA A 60 -6.77 -19.53 -7.79
C ALA A 60 -5.41 -19.01 -7.31
N PHE A 61 -4.45 -18.85 -8.22
CA PHE A 61 -3.12 -18.31 -7.93
C PHE A 61 -3.18 -16.84 -7.54
N SER A 62 -3.96 -16.03 -8.26
CA SER A 62 -4.23 -14.64 -7.88
C SER A 62 -4.81 -14.58 -6.48
N LYS A 63 -5.86 -15.34 -6.17
CA LYS A 63 -6.45 -15.39 -4.82
C LYS A 63 -5.43 -15.79 -3.75
N ALA A 64 -4.57 -16.78 -4.03
CA ALA A 64 -3.54 -17.22 -3.10
C ALA A 64 -2.49 -16.13 -2.82
N SER A 65 -2.13 -15.30 -3.80
CA SER A 65 -1.17 -14.21 -3.59
C SER A 65 -1.66 -13.13 -2.63
N TRP A 66 -2.97 -12.99 -2.44
CA TRP A 66 -3.58 -12.07 -1.47
C TRP A 66 -3.60 -12.58 -0.02
N ALA A 67 -3.00 -13.74 0.27
CA ALA A 67 -3.06 -14.34 1.60
C ALA A 67 -2.56 -13.40 2.71
N VAL A 68 -1.40 -12.75 2.52
CA VAL A 68 -0.85 -11.84 3.53
C VAL A 68 -1.76 -10.63 3.73
N TYR A 69 -2.19 -10.00 2.63
CA TYR A 69 -3.07 -8.84 2.67
C TYR A 69 -4.37 -9.11 3.43
N ASN A 70 -5.00 -10.26 3.15
CA ASN A 70 -6.30 -10.61 3.72
C ASN A 70 -6.24 -11.16 5.15
N ARG A 71 -5.10 -11.71 5.58
CA ARG A 71 -4.99 -12.43 6.87
C ARG A 71 -4.14 -11.73 7.92
N PHE A 72 -3.44 -10.66 7.57
CA PHE A 72 -2.58 -9.91 8.49
C PHE A 72 -3.05 -8.44 8.57
N PRO A 73 -4.18 -8.16 9.23
CA PRO A 73 -4.78 -6.81 9.24
C PRO A 73 -3.85 -5.76 9.87
N PHE A 74 -3.04 -6.13 10.86
CA PHE A 74 -2.08 -5.23 11.50
C PHE A 74 -0.89 -4.84 10.60
N ALA A 75 -0.68 -5.53 9.48
CA ALA A 75 0.41 -5.20 8.56
C ALA A 75 0.27 -3.80 7.93
N PHE A 76 -0.96 -3.25 7.91
CA PHE A 76 -1.27 -1.93 7.33
C PHE A 76 -1.79 -0.93 8.37
N SER A 77 -1.77 -1.30 9.65
CA SER A 77 -2.24 -0.41 10.72
C SER A 77 -1.19 0.65 11.03
N TRP A 78 -1.66 1.86 11.35
CA TRP A 78 -0.82 2.94 11.87
C TRP A 78 -0.25 2.60 13.24
N GLU A 79 -1.02 1.86 14.03
CA GLU A 79 -0.64 1.38 15.35
C GLU A 79 -0.27 -0.11 15.27
N GLY A 80 0.78 -0.50 16.02
CA GLY A 80 1.21 -1.89 16.07
C GLY A 80 0.17 -2.77 16.76
N ASP A 81 0.23 -4.09 16.50
CA ASP A 81 -0.58 -5.08 17.19
C ASP A 81 -0.27 -5.11 18.70
N THR A 82 -1.28 -4.87 19.53
CA THR A 82 -1.20 -4.90 21.00
C THR A 82 -1.93 -6.10 21.61
N SER A 83 -2.35 -7.07 20.80
CA SER A 83 -3.17 -8.21 21.24
C SER A 83 -2.39 -9.28 22.01
N PHE A 84 -1.05 -9.23 21.98
CA PHE A 84 -0.19 -10.17 22.71
C PHE A 84 0.16 -9.64 24.10
N GLU A 85 -0.20 -10.40 25.13
CA GLU A 85 0.09 -10.08 26.54
C GLU A 85 1.60 -10.21 26.88
N GLU A 86 2.30 -11.11 26.20
CA GLU A 86 3.73 -11.37 26.42
C GLU A 86 4.59 -10.63 25.38
N ASP A 87 5.55 -9.85 25.88
CA ASP A 87 6.39 -8.98 25.04
C ASP A 87 7.61 -9.70 24.43
N TRP A 88 7.39 -10.86 23.79
CA TRP A 88 8.46 -11.63 23.15
C TRP A 88 9.17 -10.89 22.02
N TYR A 89 8.50 -9.91 21.41
CA TYR A 89 8.96 -9.19 20.23
C TYR A 89 9.41 -7.74 20.53
N GLY A 90 9.44 -7.35 21.81
CA GLY A 90 9.93 -6.05 22.26
C GLY A 90 9.04 -4.87 21.85
N TYR A 91 7.72 -5.04 21.81
CA TYR A 91 6.72 -3.99 21.67
C TYR A 91 6.94 -2.84 22.65
N LYS A 92 7.32 -3.11 23.91
CA LYS A 92 7.60 -2.05 24.90
C LYS A 92 8.83 -1.21 24.54
N LEU A 93 9.75 -1.71 23.71
CA LEU A 93 10.90 -0.93 23.23
C LEU A 93 10.45 0.31 22.43
N ARG A 94 9.22 0.30 21.89
CA ARG A 94 8.66 1.42 21.13
C ARG A 94 8.25 2.59 22.03
N GLU A 95 8.02 2.35 23.32
CA GLU A 95 7.67 3.40 24.29
C GLU A 95 8.82 4.40 24.47
N GLN A 96 10.06 3.93 24.29
CA GLN A 96 11.25 4.77 24.30
C GLN A 96 11.66 5.12 22.86
N LYS A 97 11.49 6.39 22.50
CA LYS A 97 11.96 6.90 21.20
C LYS A 97 13.48 6.82 21.10
N TYR A 98 13.96 6.06 20.13
CA TYR A 98 15.38 5.98 19.81
C TYR A 98 15.91 7.34 19.34
N GLN A 99 17.04 7.77 19.91
CA GLN A 99 17.71 9.01 19.51
C GLN A 99 18.73 8.71 18.40
N ILE A 100 18.52 9.31 17.24
CA ILE A 100 19.40 9.14 16.08
C ILE A 100 20.64 10.01 16.29
N GLY A 101 21.80 9.37 16.54
CA GLY A 101 23.09 10.06 16.67
C GLY A 101 23.69 10.42 15.31
N ASP A 102 23.92 9.41 14.45
CA ASP A 102 24.40 9.60 13.08
C ASP A 102 23.33 9.24 12.06
N LEU A 103 22.93 10.23 11.25
CA LEU A 103 21.94 10.08 10.21
C LEU A 103 22.44 9.18 9.06
N ALA A 104 23.73 9.20 8.74
CA ALA A 104 24.30 8.39 7.66
C ALA A 104 24.27 6.91 8.03
N GLU A 105 24.75 6.57 9.23
CA GLU A 105 24.66 5.23 9.79
C GLU A 105 23.20 4.75 9.88
N PHE A 106 22.30 5.57 10.41
CA PHE A 106 20.89 5.21 10.53
C PHE A 106 20.23 4.95 9.17
N THR A 107 20.52 5.79 8.18
CA THR A 107 20.09 5.60 6.79
C THR A 107 20.59 4.28 6.21
N ALA A 108 21.85 3.93 6.45
CA ALA A 108 22.43 2.68 5.99
C ALA A 108 21.73 1.45 6.62
N LYS A 109 21.43 1.51 7.92
CA LYS A 109 20.68 0.46 8.64
C LYS A 109 19.28 0.28 8.06
N VAL A 110 18.52 1.36 7.91
CA VAL A 110 17.15 1.30 7.35
C VAL A 110 17.15 0.71 5.94
N LYS A 111 18.04 1.18 5.05
CA LYS A 111 18.14 0.65 3.68
C LYS A 111 18.56 -0.82 3.64
N LYS A 112 19.45 -1.26 4.54
CA LYS A 112 19.85 -2.66 4.65
C LYS A 112 18.65 -3.54 5.03
N VAL A 113 17.90 -3.14 6.05
CA VAL A 113 16.73 -3.88 6.54
C VAL A 113 15.61 -3.92 5.49
N ALA A 114 15.34 -2.80 4.79
CA ALA A 114 14.33 -2.77 3.73
C ALA A 114 14.60 -3.80 2.62
N ARG A 115 15.86 -3.91 2.17
CA ARG A 115 16.26 -4.93 1.19
C ARG A 115 16.18 -6.34 1.74
N PHE A 116 16.56 -6.54 3.01
CA PHE A 116 16.41 -7.83 3.68
C PHE A 116 14.94 -8.29 3.73
N TYR A 117 13.99 -7.36 3.87
CA TYR A 117 12.55 -7.62 3.79
C TYR A 117 12.00 -7.71 2.35
N GLY A 118 12.85 -7.79 1.33
CA GLY A 118 12.45 -8.07 -0.05
C GLY A 118 12.29 -6.85 -0.96
N ALA A 119 12.56 -5.63 -0.48
CA ALA A 119 12.55 -4.45 -1.36
C ALA A 119 13.68 -4.53 -2.40
N SER A 120 13.33 -4.57 -3.68
CA SER A 120 14.31 -4.53 -4.78
C SER A 120 14.99 -3.16 -4.92
N LEU A 121 14.28 -2.08 -4.54
CA LEU A 121 14.77 -0.71 -4.52
C LEU A 121 14.33 -0.03 -3.22
N VAL A 122 15.18 0.86 -2.68
CA VAL A 122 14.86 1.65 -1.48
C VAL A 122 15.47 3.05 -1.56
N GLY A 123 14.63 4.06 -1.37
CA GLY A 123 14.99 5.47 -1.31
C GLY A 123 14.50 6.11 -0.01
N ILE A 124 15.07 7.27 0.33
CA ILE A 124 14.60 8.10 1.43
C ILE A 124 14.49 9.53 0.89
N THR A 125 13.38 10.19 1.17
CA THR A 125 13.13 11.59 0.81
C THR A 125 12.41 12.29 1.96
N LYS A 126 12.36 13.62 1.90
CA LYS A 126 11.51 14.40 2.79
C LYS A 126 10.05 14.15 2.44
N ILE A 127 9.18 14.17 3.46
CA ILE A 127 7.73 14.18 3.26
C ILE A 127 7.36 15.46 2.50
N ASN A 128 6.55 15.31 1.45
CA ASN A 128 5.95 16.41 0.73
C ASN A 128 4.43 16.25 0.85
N GLU A 129 3.80 17.12 1.65
CA GLU A 129 2.35 17.11 1.96
C GLU A 129 1.46 17.39 0.74
N LYS A 130 2.04 17.67 -0.43
CA LYS A 130 1.32 17.80 -1.68
C LYS A 130 0.94 16.45 -2.32
N TRP A 131 1.46 15.34 -1.79
CA TRP A 131 1.00 14.00 -2.14
C TRP A 131 -0.04 13.50 -1.14
#